data_AF-A0A2N3LN83-F1
#
_entry.id   AF-A0A2N3LN83-F1
#
_cell.length_a   1.000
_cell.length_b   1.000
_cell.length_c   1.000
_cell.angle_alpha   90.00
_cell.angle_beta   90.00
_cell.angle_gamma   90.00
#
_symmetry.space_group_name_H-M   'P 1'
#
loop_
_entity.id
_entity.type
_entity.pdbx_description
1 polymer ?
#
loop_
_entity_poly.entity_id
_entity_poly.type
_entity_poly.pdbx_seq_one_letter_code
_entity_poly.pdbx_strand_id
1 'polypeptide(L)'
;MSLLLTKVYKEVFKDYAESLGFKLKGSLFIKVVGNEIIQTIYLFKSSPIDFTLNIGLFPFCIKNDKVFLREGNFRLDDFLTNADYWEFDRLNYNKTVSVVNDVLAVFQKHVAPVLEKVTDLKTYLDFVNKHELEKYGEVLWNVDKLYSYLKLGDYNTANLIIADLEKHTLDVAETNKVLYSSKEKYEKYLQMLKDELLPYLEIKQAIKNANIHFINALITKNENDTKNLLGKFGF
;
A
#
# COMPACT_ATOMS: atom_id res chain seq x y z
N MET A 1 -21.28 -4.44 6.48
CA MET A 1 -20.43 -5.59 6.87
C MET A 1 -21.26 -6.53 7.74
N SER A 2 -21.08 -7.86 7.68
CA SER A 2 -21.85 -8.78 8.54
C SER A 2 -21.44 -8.57 10.00
N LEU A 3 -22.37 -8.18 10.88
CA LEU A 3 -22.09 -7.94 12.30
C LEU A 3 -21.49 -9.19 12.98
N LEU A 4 -21.95 -10.38 12.59
CA LEU A 4 -21.45 -11.65 13.10
C LEU A 4 -19.97 -11.87 12.74
N LEU A 5 -19.62 -11.78 11.46
CA LEU A 5 -18.24 -11.99 10.99
C LEU A 5 -17.29 -10.96 11.60
N THR A 6 -17.66 -9.69 11.62
CA THR A 6 -16.83 -8.64 12.22
C THR A 6 -16.62 -8.86 13.72
N LYS A 7 -17.63 -9.39 14.43
CA LYS A 7 -17.51 -9.74 15.85
C LYS A 7 -16.54 -10.90 16.04
N VAL A 8 -16.76 -12.01 15.33
CA VAL A 8 -15.93 -13.22 15.43
C VAL A 8 -14.47 -12.94 15.03
N TYR A 9 -14.26 -12.23 13.93
CA TYR A 9 -12.92 -11.80 13.49
C TYR A 9 -12.17 -11.09 14.62
N LYS A 10 -12.81 -10.12 15.29
CA LYS A 10 -12.17 -9.39 16.39
C LYS A 10 -11.87 -10.33 17.55
N GLU A 11 -12.83 -11.16 17.96
CA GLU A 11 -12.67 -12.07 19.10
C GLU A 11 -11.51 -13.06 18.86
N VAL A 12 -11.43 -13.65 17.66
CA VAL A 12 -10.41 -14.65 17.32
C VAL A 12 -9.03 -14.02 17.10
N PHE A 13 -8.93 -12.89 16.38
CA PHE A 13 -7.64 -12.30 16.06
C PHE A 13 -7.02 -11.48 17.19
N LYS A 14 -7.82 -10.97 18.13
CA LYS A 14 -7.38 -9.93 19.06
C LYS A 14 -6.14 -10.31 19.84
N ASP A 15 -6.17 -11.43 20.57
CA ASP A 15 -5.07 -11.79 21.47
C ASP A 15 -3.76 -12.01 20.69
N TYR A 16 -3.86 -12.64 19.52
CA TYR A 16 -2.70 -12.86 18.67
C TYR A 16 -2.17 -11.55 18.06
N ALA A 17 -3.04 -10.70 17.48
CA ALA A 17 -2.64 -9.43 16.90
C ALA A 17 -2.04 -8.49 17.96
N GLU A 18 -2.62 -8.44 19.17
CA GLU A 18 -2.08 -7.66 20.29
C GLU A 18 -0.71 -8.18 20.72
N SER A 19 -0.45 -9.50 20.68
CA SER A 19 0.88 -10.07 20.93
C SER A 19 1.94 -9.63 19.92
N LEU A 20 1.54 -9.29 18.69
CA LEU A 20 2.40 -8.72 17.65
C LEU A 20 2.53 -7.19 17.71
N GLY A 21 1.93 -6.56 18.73
CA GLY A 21 1.97 -5.12 18.96
C GLY A 21 0.90 -4.31 18.23
N PHE A 22 -0.13 -4.95 17.67
CA PHE A 22 -1.25 -4.24 17.06
C PHE A 22 -2.22 -3.71 18.12
N LYS A 23 -2.92 -2.62 17.78
CA LYS A 23 -4.05 -2.09 18.54
C LYS A 23 -5.32 -2.15 17.68
N LEU A 24 -6.42 -2.58 18.27
CA LEU A 24 -7.72 -2.61 17.58
C LEU A 24 -8.37 -1.21 17.58
N LYS A 25 -8.72 -0.70 16.40
CA LYS A 25 -9.54 0.51 16.20
C LYS A 25 -10.72 0.21 15.28
N GLY A 26 -11.92 0.16 15.84
CA GLY A 26 -13.10 -0.26 15.08
C GLY A 26 -12.96 -1.73 14.68
N SER A 27 -12.77 -2.01 13.39
CA SER A 27 -12.50 -3.34 12.82
C SER A 27 -11.13 -3.48 12.17
N LEU A 28 -10.24 -2.53 12.43
CA LEU A 28 -8.90 -2.45 11.86
C LEU A 28 -7.88 -2.69 12.99
N PHE A 29 -7.01 -3.68 12.83
CA PHE A 29 -5.80 -3.79 13.65
C PHE A 29 -4.72 -2.91 13.05
N ILE A 30 -4.09 -2.09 13.88
CA ILE A 30 -3.06 -1.12 13.45
C ILE A 30 -1.84 -1.28 14.33
N LYS A 31 -0.67 -1.45 13.73
CA LYS A 31 0.62 -1.39 14.43
C LYS A 31 1.27 -0.04 14.19
N VAL A 32 1.60 0.63 15.28
CA VAL A 32 2.26 1.94 15.28
C VAL A 32 3.64 1.78 15.92
N VAL A 33 4.68 2.26 15.24
CA VAL A 33 6.04 2.34 15.78
C VAL A 33 6.50 3.79 15.71
N GLY A 34 6.92 4.34 16.86
CA GLY A 34 7.09 5.79 17.00
C GLY A 34 5.76 6.51 16.76
N ASN A 35 5.74 7.42 15.79
CA ASN A 35 4.55 8.20 15.40
C ASN A 35 3.97 7.76 14.06
N GLU A 36 4.18 6.49 13.66
CA GLU A 36 3.89 6.03 12.31
C GLU A 36 3.15 4.70 12.28
N ILE A 37 2.10 4.62 11.46
CA ILE A 37 1.45 3.35 11.13
C ILE A 37 2.37 2.62 10.17
N ILE A 38 2.84 1.45 10.60
CA ILE A 38 3.71 0.61 9.77
C ILE A 38 2.97 -0.58 9.17
N GLN A 39 1.91 -1.05 9.82
CA GLN A 39 1.19 -2.26 9.41
C GLN A 39 -0.29 -2.20 9.78
N THR A 40 -1.13 -2.79 8.95
CA THR A 40 -2.55 -3.00 9.28
C THR A 40 -3.06 -4.38 8.91
N ILE A 41 -4.10 -4.83 9.61
CA ILE A 41 -4.86 -6.04 9.28
C ILE A 41 -6.33 -5.67 9.32
N TYR A 42 -7.01 -5.88 8.20
CA TYR A 42 -8.41 -5.53 8.04
C TYR A 42 -9.21 -6.68 7.43
N LEU A 43 -10.38 -6.93 7.99
CA LEU A 43 -11.34 -7.86 7.41
C LEU A 43 -12.00 -7.22 6.18
N PHE A 44 -11.73 -7.76 5.00
CA PHE A 44 -12.40 -7.36 3.77
C PHE A 44 -13.49 -8.36 3.39
N LYS A 45 -14.63 -7.81 2.95
CA LYS A 45 -15.78 -8.59 2.53
C LYS A 45 -16.00 -8.38 1.03
N SER A 46 -15.76 -9.40 0.22
CA SER A 46 -15.93 -9.37 -1.25
C SER A 46 -17.38 -9.59 -1.67
N SER A 47 -18.12 -10.41 -0.92
CA SER A 47 -19.53 -10.75 -1.22
C SER A 47 -20.34 -10.88 0.08
N PRO A 48 -21.68 -11.04 0.05
CA PRO A 48 -22.48 -11.29 1.24
C PRO A 48 -22.02 -12.46 2.12
N ILE A 49 -21.35 -13.45 1.52
CA ILE A 49 -20.94 -14.72 2.15
C ILE A 49 -19.43 -14.94 2.17
N ASP A 50 -18.64 -14.11 1.45
CA ASP A 50 -17.21 -14.33 1.30
C ASP A 50 -16.38 -13.20 1.91
N PHE A 51 -15.20 -13.55 2.42
CA PHE A 51 -14.25 -12.60 2.98
C PHE A 51 -12.79 -13.01 2.75
N THR A 52 -11.89 -12.05 2.95
CA THR A 52 -10.44 -12.23 3.04
C THR A 52 -9.86 -11.20 4.01
N LEU A 53 -8.54 -11.22 4.22
CA LEU A 53 -7.84 -10.19 4.96
C LEU A 53 -7.07 -9.27 4.02
N ASN A 54 -7.12 -7.99 4.33
CA ASN A 54 -6.25 -6.98 3.76
C ASN A 54 -5.10 -6.75 4.71
N ILE A 55 -3.90 -6.82 4.16
CA ILE A 55 -2.65 -6.67 4.86
C ILE A 55 -2.01 -5.37 4.36
N GLY A 56 -1.91 -4.40 5.27
CA GLY A 56 -1.19 -3.16 5.03
C GLY A 56 0.27 -3.31 5.46
N LEU A 57 1.19 -3.06 4.54
CA LEU A 57 2.60 -2.82 4.84
C LEU A 57 2.89 -1.39 4.39
N PHE A 58 2.85 -0.45 5.33
CA PHE A 58 2.97 0.98 5.04
C PHE A 58 4.29 1.48 5.58
N PRO A 59 5.39 1.35 4.84
CA PRO A 59 6.59 2.05 5.24
C PRO A 59 6.35 3.56 5.07
N PHE A 60 7.19 4.32 5.78
CA PHE A 60 7.38 5.75 5.65
C PHE A 60 7.11 6.25 4.21
N CYS A 61 6.32 7.32 4.08
CA CYS A 61 6.18 8.15 2.87
C CYS A 61 5.14 7.76 1.80
N ILE A 62 4.25 6.80 2.02
CA ILE A 62 3.13 6.59 1.08
C ILE A 62 2.00 7.57 1.42
N LYS A 63 1.35 8.12 0.38
CA LYS A 63 0.06 8.83 0.53
C LYS A 63 -0.95 7.84 1.08
N ASN A 64 -1.08 7.83 2.39
CA ASN A 64 -2.12 7.05 3.02
C ASN A 64 -3.42 7.84 2.86
N ASP A 65 -4.53 7.17 2.62
CA ASP A 65 -5.86 7.74 2.82
C ASP A 65 -6.66 6.81 3.73
N LYS A 66 -7.86 7.22 4.17
CA LYS A 66 -8.70 6.40 5.08
C LYS A 66 -9.05 5.04 4.50
N VAL A 67 -9.22 5.00 3.19
CA VAL A 67 -9.61 3.81 2.45
C VAL A 67 -8.40 2.90 2.32
N PHE A 68 -7.24 3.46 1.99
CA PHE A 68 -5.97 2.78 1.79
C PHE A 68 -5.51 2.01 3.02
N LEU A 69 -5.65 2.57 4.23
CA LEU A 69 -5.30 1.83 5.47
C LEU A 69 -6.11 0.56 5.67
N ARG A 70 -7.34 0.51 5.14
CA ARG A 70 -8.20 -0.69 5.16
C ARG A 70 -7.97 -1.57 3.95
N GLU A 71 -7.66 -1.01 2.80
CA GLU A 71 -7.38 -1.75 1.57
C GLU A 71 -6.07 -2.51 1.65
N GLY A 72 -5.07 -1.95 2.33
CA GLY A 72 -3.73 -2.54 2.39
C GLY A 72 -3.03 -2.48 1.02
N ASN A 73 -1.80 -3.00 1.00
CA ASN A 73 -1.05 -3.21 -0.24
C ASN A 73 -1.14 -4.66 -0.70
N PHE A 74 -1.58 -5.55 0.18
CA PHE A 74 -1.66 -6.98 -0.04
C PHE A 74 -2.99 -7.53 0.45
N ARG A 75 -3.41 -8.62 -0.16
CA ARG A 75 -4.47 -9.49 0.32
C ARG A 75 -3.85 -10.77 0.88
N LEU A 76 -4.58 -11.51 1.71
CA LEU A 76 -4.04 -12.74 2.31
C LEU A 76 -3.60 -13.75 1.25
N ASP A 77 -4.31 -13.83 0.12
CA ASP A 77 -3.99 -14.68 -1.02
C ASP A 77 -2.70 -14.30 -1.74
N ASP A 78 -2.22 -13.06 -1.64
CA ASP A 78 -0.89 -12.68 -2.16
C ASP A 78 0.25 -13.45 -1.47
N PHE A 79 0.02 -14.02 -0.28
CA PHE A 79 0.99 -14.82 0.47
C PHE A 79 0.81 -16.34 0.27
N LEU A 80 -0.12 -16.73 -0.58
CA LEU A 80 -0.52 -18.12 -0.81
C LEU A 80 -0.28 -18.50 -2.27
N THR A 81 -0.21 -19.81 -2.55
CA THR A 81 -0.04 -20.32 -3.91
C THR A 81 -1.35 -20.34 -4.70
N ASN A 82 -2.50 -20.26 -4.02
CA ASN A 82 -3.82 -20.27 -4.62
C ASN A 82 -4.65 -19.09 -4.10
N ALA A 83 -5.58 -18.61 -4.92
CA ALA A 83 -6.54 -17.60 -4.51
C ALA A 83 -7.49 -18.19 -3.46
N ASP A 84 -7.45 -17.65 -2.24
CA ASP A 84 -8.33 -18.08 -1.16
C ASP A 84 -9.30 -16.95 -0.79
N TYR A 85 -10.59 -17.25 -1.02
CA TYR A 85 -11.70 -16.55 -0.39
C TYR A 85 -12.38 -17.54 0.54
N TRP A 86 -12.73 -17.07 1.75
CA TRP A 86 -13.37 -17.90 2.75
C TRP A 86 -14.86 -17.58 2.80
N GLU A 87 -15.68 -18.61 2.66
CA GLU A 87 -17.12 -18.51 2.88
C GLU A 87 -17.42 -18.63 4.38
N PHE A 88 -18.36 -17.83 4.89
CA PHE A 88 -18.83 -17.92 6.27
C PHE A 88 -20.35 -18.05 6.36
N ASP A 89 -20.80 -18.74 7.41
CA ASP A 89 -22.23 -18.90 7.67
C ASP A 89 -22.76 -17.67 8.43
N ARG A 90 -23.61 -16.89 7.75
CA ARG A 90 -24.15 -15.62 8.28
C ARG A 90 -25.01 -15.78 9.54
N LEU A 91 -25.51 -16.99 9.81
CA LEU A 91 -26.42 -17.27 10.93
C LEU A 91 -25.79 -18.19 11.98
N ASN A 92 -24.69 -18.87 11.65
CA ASN A 92 -24.05 -19.83 12.53
C ASN A 92 -22.72 -19.28 13.09
N TYR A 93 -22.75 -18.89 14.36
CA TYR A 93 -21.58 -18.39 15.09
C TYR A 93 -20.44 -19.41 15.12
N ASN A 94 -20.72 -20.67 15.48
CA ASN A 94 -19.67 -21.69 15.61
C ASN A 94 -18.99 -22.03 14.28
N LYS A 95 -19.76 -22.10 13.19
CA LYS A 95 -19.17 -22.27 11.85
C LYS A 95 -18.31 -21.07 11.46
N THR A 96 -18.79 -19.85 11.73
CA THR A 96 -18.00 -18.63 11.48
C THR A 96 -16.72 -18.62 12.30
N VAL A 97 -16.76 -19.03 13.57
CA VAL A 97 -15.57 -19.18 14.44
C VAL A 97 -14.59 -20.17 13.85
N SER A 98 -15.05 -21.33 13.38
CA SER A 98 -14.18 -22.33 12.73
C SER A 98 -13.43 -21.73 11.54
N VAL A 99 -14.16 -21.13 10.61
CA VAL A 99 -13.57 -20.55 9.39
C VAL A 99 -12.59 -19.42 9.73
N VAL A 100 -12.92 -18.55 10.69
CA VAL A 100 -12.03 -17.46 11.09
C VAL A 100 -10.77 -17.99 11.80
N ASN A 101 -10.85 -19.10 12.54
CA ASN A 101 -9.66 -19.76 13.09
C ASN A 101 -8.78 -20.37 11.99
N ASP A 102 -9.37 -20.95 10.94
CA ASP A 102 -8.60 -21.44 9.79
C ASP A 102 -7.84 -20.27 9.12
N VAL A 103 -8.51 -19.13 8.93
CA VAL A 103 -7.88 -17.90 8.43
C VAL A 103 -6.76 -17.41 9.35
N LEU A 104 -6.95 -17.46 10.68
CA LEU A 104 -5.91 -17.11 11.64
C LEU A 104 -4.69 -18.04 11.52
N ALA A 105 -4.90 -19.35 11.37
CA ALA A 105 -3.81 -20.31 11.20
C ALA A 105 -3.02 -20.05 9.91
N VAL A 106 -3.71 -19.74 8.81
CA VAL A 106 -3.07 -19.34 7.54
C VAL A 106 -2.28 -18.04 7.72
N PHE A 107 -2.88 -17.03 8.35
CA PHE A 107 -2.22 -15.77 8.66
C PHE A 107 -0.94 -15.97 9.50
N GLN A 108 -1.02 -16.77 10.57
CA GLN A 108 0.10 -17.11 11.45
C GLN A 108 1.25 -17.76 10.69
N LYS A 109 0.93 -18.64 9.74
CA LYS A 109 1.94 -19.38 8.98
C LYS A 109 2.60 -18.54 7.88
N HIS A 110 1.83 -17.70 7.18
CA HIS A 110 2.28 -17.06 5.94
C HIS A 110 2.51 -15.56 6.07
N VAL A 111 1.71 -14.85 6.87
CA VAL A 111 1.75 -13.37 6.97
C VAL A 111 2.52 -12.91 8.20
N ALA A 112 2.30 -13.51 9.36
CA ALA A 112 2.98 -13.10 10.59
C ALA A 112 4.53 -13.07 10.46
N PRO A 113 5.19 -14.06 9.82
CA PRO A 113 6.64 -14.01 9.60
C PRO A 113 7.10 -12.84 8.73
N VAL A 114 6.23 -12.35 7.83
CA VAL A 114 6.51 -11.15 7.02
C VAL A 114 6.37 -9.90 7.89
N LEU A 115 5.31 -9.80 8.70
CA LEU A 115 5.09 -8.67 9.61
C LEU A 115 6.18 -8.54 10.68
N GLU A 116 6.76 -9.64 11.13
CA GLU A 116 7.89 -9.61 12.06
C GLU A 116 9.18 -9.12 11.39
N LYS A 117 9.36 -9.37 10.08
CA LYS A 117 10.55 -8.94 9.32
C LYS A 117 10.43 -7.50 8.83
N VAL A 118 9.27 -7.12 8.31
CA VAL A 118 9.03 -5.81 7.69
C VAL A 118 8.71 -4.77 8.77
N THR A 119 9.75 -4.22 9.37
CA THR A 119 9.64 -3.29 10.51
C THR A 119 10.10 -1.87 10.19
N ASP A 120 10.71 -1.67 9.02
CA ASP A 120 11.20 -0.39 8.55
C ASP A 120 11.10 -0.26 7.02
N LEU A 121 11.49 0.91 6.49
CA LEU A 121 11.46 1.22 5.06
C LEU A 121 12.31 0.27 4.22
N LYS A 122 13.47 -0.13 4.73
CA LYS A 122 14.43 -0.95 3.99
C LYS A 122 13.92 -2.38 3.85
N THR A 123 13.54 -2.99 4.97
CA THR A 123 12.95 -4.33 5.02
C THR A 123 11.65 -4.42 4.23
N TYR A 124 10.86 -3.34 4.17
CA TYR A 124 9.73 -3.25 3.26
C TYR A 124 10.14 -3.34 1.80
N LEU A 125 11.06 -2.47 1.34
CA LEU A 125 11.44 -2.45 -0.08
C LEU A 125 12.07 -3.78 -0.51
N ASP A 126 12.91 -4.36 0.34
CA ASP A 126 13.49 -5.68 0.11
C ASP A 126 12.39 -6.74 -0.06
N PHE A 127 11.36 -6.72 0.80
CA PHE A 127 10.22 -7.62 0.69
C PHE A 127 9.42 -7.40 -0.60
N VAL A 128 9.03 -6.16 -0.91
CA VAL A 128 8.19 -5.87 -2.07
C VAL A 128 8.90 -6.17 -3.38
N ASN A 129 10.17 -5.79 -3.50
CA ASN A 129 10.95 -6.08 -4.71
C ASN A 129 11.13 -7.58 -4.91
N LYS A 130 11.38 -8.34 -3.83
CA LYS A 130 11.44 -9.81 -3.90
C LYS A 130 10.10 -10.40 -4.32
N HIS A 131 9.00 -9.94 -3.71
CA HIS A 131 7.66 -10.41 -4.03
C HIS A 131 7.28 -10.16 -5.49
N GLU A 132 7.60 -8.97 -6.02
CA GLU A 132 7.35 -8.65 -7.44
C GLU A 132 8.21 -9.49 -8.37
N LEU A 133 9.49 -9.70 -8.05
CA LEU A 133 10.35 -10.55 -8.85
C LEU A 133 9.82 -11.99 -8.90
N GLU A 134 9.34 -12.51 -7.77
CA GLU A 134 8.75 -13.85 -7.69
C GLU A 134 7.43 -13.95 -8.47
N LYS A 135 6.59 -12.90 -8.44
CA LYS A 135 5.24 -12.90 -9.04
C LYS A 135 5.22 -12.53 -10.52
N TYR A 136 6.05 -11.57 -10.93
CA TYR A 136 6.05 -10.96 -12.26
C TYR A 136 7.34 -11.21 -13.05
N GLY A 137 8.40 -11.71 -12.41
CA GLY A 137 9.71 -11.91 -13.04
C GLY A 137 10.56 -10.64 -13.16
N GLU A 138 10.04 -9.51 -12.68
CA GLU A 138 10.74 -8.22 -12.65
C GLU A 138 10.27 -7.35 -11.47
N VAL A 139 11.08 -6.34 -11.12
CA VAL A 139 10.68 -5.33 -10.13
C VAL A 139 9.91 -4.24 -10.86
N LEU A 140 8.66 -4.02 -10.45
CA LEU A 140 7.82 -2.98 -11.03
C LEU A 140 8.20 -1.62 -10.41
N TRP A 141 8.69 -0.73 -11.27
CA TRP A 141 9.07 0.62 -10.89
C TRP A 141 7.84 1.52 -10.84
N ASN A 142 7.15 1.53 -9.69
CA ASN A 142 5.98 2.37 -9.50
C ASN A 142 6.29 3.69 -8.78
N VAL A 143 5.44 4.69 -9.01
CA VAL A 143 5.56 6.02 -8.40
C VAL A 143 5.44 5.99 -6.88
N ASP A 144 4.72 4.99 -6.34
CA ASP A 144 4.49 4.85 -4.90
C ASP A 144 5.78 4.55 -4.13
N LYS A 145 6.76 3.91 -4.75
CA LYS A 145 8.08 3.65 -4.16
C LYS A 145 9.07 4.80 -4.31
N LEU A 146 8.77 5.82 -5.12
CA LEU A 146 9.71 6.92 -5.40
C LEU A 146 10.21 7.56 -4.11
N TYR A 147 9.29 7.95 -3.23
CA TYR A 147 9.63 8.62 -1.96
C TYR A 147 10.40 7.71 -1.00
N SER A 148 10.19 6.40 -1.08
CA SER A 148 10.94 5.40 -0.32
C SER A 148 12.41 5.40 -0.74
N TYR A 149 12.69 5.35 -2.05
CA TYR A 149 14.06 5.39 -2.57
C TYR A 149 14.73 6.75 -2.33
N LEU A 150 14.01 7.86 -2.47
CA LEU A 150 14.51 9.19 -2.11
C LEU A 150 14.95 9.26 -0.64
N LYS A 151 14.15 8.70 0.27
CA LYS A 151 14.46 8.68 1.71
C LYS A 151 15.66 7.79 2.06
N LEU A 152 15.88 6.70 1.32
CA LEU A 152 17.06 5.85 1.49
C LEU A 152 18.32 6.39 0.78
N GLY A 153 18.19 7.49 0.03
CA GLY A 153 19.30 8.03 -0.75
C GLY A 153 19.63 7.24 -2.02
N ASP A 154 18.75 6.32 -2.44
CA ASP A 154 18.92 5.57 -3.68
C ASP A 154 18.37 6.37 -4.87
N TYR A 155 19.15 7.39 -5.25
CA TYR A 155 18.77 8.31 -6.32
C TYR A 155 18.84 7.69 -7.72
N ASN A 156 19.60 6.61 -7.89
CA ASN A 156 19.65 5.88 -9.15
C ASN A 156 18.31 5.22 -9.43
N THR A 157 17.79 4.51 -8.44
CA THR A 157 16.47 3.87 -8.54
C THR A 157 15.34 4.90 -8.63
N ALA A 158 15.42 5.99 -7.87
CA ALA A 158 14.46 7.09 -7.98
C ALA A 158 14.40 7.66 -9.42
N ASN A 159 15.55 7.83 -10.08
CA ASN A 159 15.61 8.29 -11.47
C ASN A 159 15.02 7.27 -12.46
N LEU A 160 15.17 5.96 -12.22
CA LEU A 160 14.56 4.93 -13.06
C LEU A 160 13.02 5.02 -13.01
N ILE A 161 12.45 5.20 -11.82
CA ILE A 161 11.00 5.37 -11.66
C ILE A 161 10.51 6.62 -12.41
N ILE A 162 11.22 7.74 -12.30
CA ILE A 162 10.83 8.98 -13.00
C ILE A 162 10.95 8.80 -14.52
N ALA A 163 11.99 8.11 -15.01
CA ALA A 163 12.16 7.83 -16.43
C ALA A 163 11.06 6.91 -16.98
N ASP A 164 10.63 5.90 -16.21
CA ASP A 164 9.52 5.03 -16.59
C ASP A 164 8.20 5.81 -16.66
N LEU A 165 7.96 6.70 -15.68
CA LEU A 165 6.80 7.60 -15.69
C LEU A 165 6.80 8.52 -16.92
N GLU A 166 7.94 9.15 -17.24
CA GLU A 166 8.09 9.99 -18.44
C GLU A 166 7.73 9.21 -19.71
N LYS A 167 8.24 7.98 -19.84
CA LYS A 167 7.96 7.10 -20.98
C LYS A 167 6.48 6.75 -21.05
N HIS A 168 5.89 6.32 -19.94
CA HIS A 168 4.47 5.95 -19.88
C HIS A 168 3.57 7.13 -20.25
N THR A 169 3.86 8.34 -19.75
CA THR A 169 3.13 9.56 -20.12
C THR A 169 3.19 9.85 -21.61
N LEU A 170 4.34 9.65 -22.26
CA LEU A 170 4.48 9.82 -23.71
C LEU A 170 3.69 8.76 -24.50
N ASP A 171 3.75 7.50 -24.08
CA ASP A 171 3.02 6.40 -24.71
C ASP A 171 1.50 6.59 -24.62
N VAL A 172 1.02 7.04 -23.44
CA VAL A 172 -0.38 7.39 -23.20
C VAL A 172 -0.82 8.61 -24.02
N ALA A 173 0.05 9.61 -24.16
CA ALA A 173 -0.22 10.77 -25.00
C ALA A 173 -0.46 10.36 -26.47
N GLU A 174 0.44 9.57 -27.04
CA GLU A 174 0.32 9.13 -28.44
C GLU A 174 -0.87 8.20 -28.65
N THR A 175 -1.11 7.26 -27.72
CA THR A 175 -2.27 6.35 -27.79
C THR A 175 -3.59 7.12 -27.78
N ASN A 176 -3.73 8.11 -26.90
CA ASN A 176 -4.99 8.83 -26.74
C ASN A 176 -5.21 9.93 -27.79
N LYS A 177 -4.21 10.24 -28.63
CA LYS A 177 -4.31 11.23 -29.71
C LYS A 177 -5.51 11.03 -30.62
N VAL A 178 -5.87 9.77 -30.89
CA VAL A 178 -7.03 9.40 -31.73
C VAL A 178 -8.39 9.79 -31.12
N LEU A 179 -8.44 10.05 -29.81
CA LEU A 179 -9.65 10.42 -29.09
C LEU A 179 -10.02 11.91 -29.26
N TYR A 180 -9.11 12.71 -29.82
CA TYR A 180 -9.27 14.17 -29.91
C TYR A 180 -9.65 14.59 -31.33
N SER A 181 -10.83 15.19 -31.47
CA SER A 181 -11.36 15.68 -32.75
C SER A 181 -10.75 17.01 -33.23
N SER A 182 -9.94 17.67 -32.41
CA SER A 182 -9.24 18.90 -32.80
C SER A 182 -7.87 19.01 -32.15
N LYS A 183 -6.96 19.70 -32.84
CA LYS A 183 -5.60 19.99 -32.36
C LYS A 183 -5.61 20.73 -31.03
N GLU A 184 -6.48 21.73 -30.88
CA GLU A 184 -6.58 22.54 -29.65
C GLU A 184 -6.95 21.68 -28.42
N LYS A 185 -7.87 20.72 -28.56
CA LYS A 185 -8.24 19.82 -27.45
C LYS A 185 -7.10 18.89 -27.09
N TYR A 186 -6.38 18.38 -28.09
CA TYR A 186 -5.21 17.53 -27.86
C TYR A 186 -4.07 18.32 -27.20
N GLU A 187 -3.82 19.57 -27.60
CA GLU A 187 -2.82 20.43 -26.96
C GLU A 187 -3.15 20.70 -25.48
N LYS A 188 -4.43 20.91 -25.13
CA LYS A 188 -4.87 21.03 -23.73
C LYS A 188 -4.62 19.74 -22.94
N TYR A 189 -4.86 18.57 -23.53
CA TYR A 189 -4.56 17.29 -22.92
C TYR A 189 -3.05 17.08 -22.71
N LEU A 190 -2.23 17.40 -23.71
CA LEU A 190 -0.77 17.35 -23.57
C LEU A 190 -0.26 18.28 -22.47
N GLN A 191 -0.87 19.45 -22.30
CA GLN A 191 -0.51 20.37 -21.22
C GLN A 191 -0.85 19.77 -19.85
N MET A 192 -2.03 19.18 -19.70
CA MET A 192 -2.43 18.48 -18.47
C MET A 192 -1.42 17.38 -18.09
N LEU A 193 -1.00 16.55 -19.05
CA LEU A 193 0.01 15.51 -18.82
C LEU A 193 1.37 16.09 -18.39
N LYS A 194 1.78 17.22 -18.99
CA LYS A 194 3.02 17.92 -18.60
C LYS A 194 2.93 18.47 -17.18
N ASP A 195 1.78 19.05 -16.82
CA ASP A 195 1.55 19.61 -15.50
C ASP A 195 1.57 18.50 -14.42
N GLU A 196 1.04 17.32 -14.73
CA GLU A 196 1.12 16.13 -13.87
C GLU A 196 2.55 15.60 -13.71
N LEU A 197 3.36 15.68 -14.76
CA LEU A 197 4.74 15.18 -14.78
C LEU A 197 5.73 16.15 -14.11
N LEU A 198 5.40 17.45 -14.06
CA LEU A 198 6.28 18.53 -13.60
C LEU A 198 6.94 18.25 -12.22
N PRO A 199 6.22 17.82 -11.17
CA PRO A 199 6.82 17.56 -9.86
C PRO A 199 7.94 16.50 -9.91
N TYR A 200 7.80 15.51 -10.78
CA TYR A 200 8.79 14.44 -10.95
C TYR A 200 10.03 14.92 -11.69
N LEU A 201 9.85 15.81 -12.67
CA LEU A 201 10.96 16.46 -13.37
C LEU A 201 11.76 17.38 -12.43
N GLU A 202 11.08 18.07 -11.51
CA GLU A 202 11.74 18.86 -10.47
C GLU A 202 12.59 17.97 -9.55
N ILE A 203 12.08 16.81 -9.16
CA ILE A 203 12.84 15.81 -8.38
C ILE A 203 14.07 15.32 -9.16
N LYS A 204 13.90 14.95 -10.43
CA LYS A 204 15.00 14.51 -11.31
C LYS A 204 16.09 15.58 -11.44
N GLN A 205 15.68 16.85 -11.58
CA GLN A 205 16.61 17.97 -11.65
C GLN A 205 17.31 18.22 -10.30
N ALA A 206 16.61 18.07 -9.18
CA ALA A 206 17.18 18.16 -7.85
C ALA A 206 18.24 17.06 -7.60
N ILE A 207 17.95 15.82 -8.01
CA ILE A 207 18.93 14.71 -7.97
C ILE A 207 20.16 15.07 -8.81
N LYS A 208 19.97 15.49 -10.06
CA LYS A 208 21.07 15.85 -10.97
C LYS A 208 21.97 16.95 -10.41
N ASN A 209 21.37 17.93 -9.72
CA ASN A 209 22.09 19.06 -9.13
C ASN A 209 22.59 18.79 -7.70
N ALA A 210 22.45 17.57 -7.19
CA ALA A 210 22.73 17.23 -5.79
C ALA A 210 22.06 18.18 -4.77
N ASN A 211 20.84 18.65 -5.08
CA ASN A 211 20.07 19.53 -4.21
C ASN A 211 19.38 18.73 -3.09
N ILE A 212 20.18 18.29 -2.12
CA ILE A 212 19.72 17.49 -0.98
C ILE A 212 18.70 18.24 -0.12
N HIS A 213 18.80 19.57 -0.04
CA HIS A 213 17.84 20.38 0.70
C HIS A 213 16.42 20.27 0.12
N PHE A 214 16.28 20.35 -1.21
CA PHE A 214 14.99 20.14 -1.88
C PHE A 214 14.41 18.76 -1.59
N ILE A 215 15.24 17.71 -1.73
CA ILE A 215 14.81 16.31 -1.52
C ILE A 215 14.37 16.11 -0.06
N ASN A 216 15.14 16.61 0.91
CA ASN A 216 14.79 16.51 2.33
C ASN A 216 13.52 17.29 2.67
N ALA A 217 13.32 18.47 2.08
CA ALA A 217 12.10 19.24 2.26
C ALA A 217 10.87 18.48 1.72
N LEU A 218 11.02 17.83 0.56
CA LEU A 218 9.97 17.00 -0.03
C LEU A 218 9.63 15.78 0.85
N ILE A 219 10.64 15.06 1.35
CA ILE A 219 10.45 13.92 2.27
C ILE A 219 9.74 14.39 3.54
N THR A 220 10.23 15.48 4.15
CA THR A 220 9.65 16.04 5.38
C THR A 220 8.21 16.48 5.19
N LYS A 221 7.89 17.11 4.04
CA LYS A 221 6.51 17.48 3.70
C LYS A 221 5.62 16.25 3.63
N ASN A 222 6.06 15.20 2.93
CA ASN A 222 5.27 13.97 2.79
C ASN A 222 5.07 13.27 4.15
N GLU A 223 6.10 13.20 4.99
CA GLU A 223 5.98 12.68 6.36
C GLU A 223 4.99 13.49 7.20
N ASN A 224 4.99 14.83 7.08
CA ASN A 224 4.06 15.69 7.78
C ASN A 224 2.62 15.53 7.25
N ASP A 225 2.44 15.38 5.94
CA ASP A 225 1.14 15.12 5.33
C ASP A 225 0.58 13.78 5.84
N THR A 226 1.41 12.73 5.89
CA THR A 226 1.04 11.44 6.49
C THR A 226 0.71 11.60 7.97
N LYS A 227 1.52 12.28 8.79
CA LYS A 227 1.23 12.51 10.22
C LYS A 227 -0.07 13.28 10.44
N ASN A 228 -0.29 14.36 9.70
CA ASN A 228 -1.51 15.16 9.78
C ASN A 228 -2.75 14.35 9.42
N LEU A 229 -2.61 13.48 8.41
CA LEU A 229 -3.65 12.54 8.07
C LEU A 229 -3.90 11.59 9.25
N LEU A 230 -2.88 10.96 9.84
CA LEU A 230 -3.03 10.07 11.00
C LEU A 230 -3.75 10.77 12.17
N GLY A 231 -3.42 12.03 12.44
CA GLY A 231 -4.13 12.89 13.40
C GLY A 231 -5.65 12.92 13.22
N LYS A 232 -6.11 13.04 11.96
CA LYS A 232 -7.56 13.04 11.60
C LYS A 232 -8.24 11.68 11.81
N PHE A 233 -7.49 10.66 12.22
CA PHE A 233 -7.96 9.29 12.44
C PHE A 233 -7.94 8.93 13.93
N GLY A 234 -7.57 9.87 14.80
CA GLY A 234 -7.48 9.65 16.24
C GLY A 234 -6.20 8.93 16.66
N PHE A 235 -5.11 9.20 15.93
CA PHE A 235 -3.75 8.78 16.23
C PHE A 235 -2.84 9.99 16.44
#